data_AF-A0ABD6FF91-F1
#
_entry.id   AF-A0ABD6FF91-F1
#
_cell.length_a   1.000
_cell.length_b   1.000
_cell.length_c   1.000
_cell.angle_alpha   90.00
_cell.angle_beta   90.00
_cell.angle_gamma   90.00
#
_symmetry.space_group_name_H-M   'P 1'
#
loop_
_entity.id
_entity.type
_entity.pdbx_description
1 polymer ?
#
loop_
_entity_poly.entity_id
_entity_poly.type
_entity_poly.pdbx_seq_one_letter_code
_entity_poly.pdbx_strand_id
1 'polypeptide(L)'
;RAVRTIDAVAEHLAPGGVLRGEGGGDGGLFPGILARYLADAAIRLPGEAAGTAANLVRTSAEACWHNAARVHGRPLFGPDWSQPLRIPFPEAARDLTVQLSGWMLLEAAARLDRAAR
;
A
#
# COMPACT_ATOMS: atom_id res chain seq x y z
N ARG A 1 -19.97 -3.54 9.76
CA ARG A 1 -19.79 -2.46 8.75
C ARG A 1 -18.35 -2.48 8.22
N ALA A 2 -17.33 -2.36 9.08
CA ALA A 2 -15.92 -2.45 8.67
C ALA A 2 -15.55 -3.75 7.92
N VAL A 3 -15.99 -4.92 8.40
CA VAL A 3 -15.74 -6.22 7.74
C VAL A 3 -16.14 -6.19 6.25
N ARG A 4 -17.40 -5.87 5.95
CA ARG A 4 -17.88 -5.78 4.55
C ARG A 4 -17.09 -4.76 3.70
N THR A 5 -16.60 -3.69 4.32
CA THR A 5 -15.77 -2.71 3.60
C THR A 5 -14.40 -3.29 3.27
N ILE A 6 -13.80 -4.08 4.17
CA ILE A 6 -12.53 -4.76 3.91
C ILE A 6 -12.69 -5.78 2.77
N ASP A 7 -13.79 -6.54 2.78
CA ASP A 7 -14.09 -7.50 1.71
C ASP A 7 -14.22 -6.78 0.35
N ALA A 8 -14.96 -5.67 0.31
CA ALA A 8 -15.10 -4.86 -0.90
C ALA A 8 -13.77 -4.23 -1.36
N VAL A 9 -12.89 -3.83 -0.42
CA VAL A 9 -11.54 -3.36 -0.75
C VAL A 9 -10.73 -4.48 -1.40
N ALA A 10 -10.75 -5.69 -0.82
CA ALA A 10 -10.03 -6.83 -1.36
C ALA A 10 -10.51 -7.18 -2.78
N GLU A 11 -11.83 -7.13 -3.01
CA GLU A 11 -12.44 -7.47 -4.30
C GLU A 11 -12.18 -6.41 -5.39
N HIS A 12 -12.33 -5.12 -5.05
CA HIS A 12 -12.39 -4.06 -6.06
C HIS A 12 -11.16 -3.16 -6.12
N LEU A 13 -10.40 -3.07 -5.03
CA LEU A 13 -9.26 -2.15 -4.91
C LEU A 13 -7.93 -2.86 -4.76
N ALA A 14 -7.90 -4.19 -4.76
CA ALA A 14 -6.66 -4.96 -4.65
C ALA A 14 -6.55 -6.09 -5.69
N PRO A 15 -6.57 -5.78 -7.00
CA PRO A 15 -6.37 -6.80 -8.02
C PRO A 15 -5.02 -7.49 -7.82
N GLY A 16 -5.02 -8.82 -7.72
CA GLY A 16 -3.82 -9.59 -7.40
C GLY A 16 -3.30 -9.42 -5.96
N GLY A 17 -4.12 -8.89 -5.04
CA GLY A 17 -3.77 -8.70 -3.64
C GLY A 17 -2.93 -7.45 -3.34
N VAL A 18 -2.65 -6.62 -4.34
CA VAL A 18 -1.90 -5.35 -4.19
C VAL A 18 -2.87 -4.19 -4.34
N LEU A 19 -2.86 -3.26 -3.39
CA LEU A 19 -3.69 -2.06 -3.45
C LEU A 19 -3.41 -1.27 -4.73
N ARG A 20 -4.47 -0.97 -5.48
CA ARG A 20 -4.38 -0.23 -6.75
C ARG A 20 -3.91 1.19 -6.52
N GLY A 21 -3.10 1.67 -7.46
CA GLY A 21 -2.75 3.08 -7.59
C GLY A 21 -3.87 3.91 -8.22
N GLU A 22 -3.82 5.23 -7.99
CA GLU A 22 -4.72 6.21 -8.63
C GLU A 22 -3.92 7.34 -9.32
N GLY A 23 -2.75 7.00 -9.88
CA GLY A 23 -1.90 7.94 -10.59
C GLY A 23 -1.13 8.89 -9.66
N GLY A 24 -0.98 10.14 -10.09
CA GLY A 24 -0.29 11.22 -9.35
C GLY A 24 -1.27 12.22 -8.70
N GLY A 25 -0.78 13.43 -8.40
CA GLY A 25 -1.55 14.47 -7.74
C GLY A 25 -2.14 13.98 -6.41
N ASP A 26 -3.37 14.36 -6.09
CA ASP A 26 -4.03 13.91 -4.85
C ASP A 26 -4.21 12.38 -4.79
N GLY A 27 -4.46 11.76 -5.95
CA GLY A 27 -4.67 10.31 -6.08
C GLY A 27 -3.49 9.48 -5.59
N GLY A 28 -2.28 10.02 -5.69
CA GLY A 28 -1.06 9.37 -5.20
C GLY A 28 -1.11 9.02 -3.71
N LEU A 29 -1.83 9.80 -2.89
CA LEU A 29 -1.89 9.60 -1.44
C LEU A 29 -2.95 8.57 -0.99
N PHE A 30 -3.94 8.29 -1.84
CA PHE A 30 -5.10 7.46 -1.49
C PHE A 30 -4.74 6.05 -1.01
N PRO A 31 -3.88 5.26 -1.72
CA PRO A 31 -3.60 3.90 -1.29
C PRO A 31 -2.82 3.84 0.04
N GLY A 32 -1.98 4.84 0.33
CA GLY A 32 -1.29 4.95 1.62
C GLY A 32 -2.25 5.23 2.78
N ILE A 33 -3.25 6.09 2.57
CA ILE A 33 -4.28 6.35 3.59
C ILE A 33 -5.11 5.09 3.84
N LEU A 34 -5.49 4.38 2.77
CA LEU A 34 -6.18 3.10 2.88
C LEU A 34 -5.35 2.08 3.66
N ALA A 35 -4.05 1.93 3.34
CA ALA A 35 -3.14 1.02 4.04
C ALA A 35 -3.05 1.31 5.54
N ARG A 36 -3.00 2.60 5.94
CA ARG A 36 -3.00 3.00 7.35
C ARG A 36 -4.23 2.46 8.09
N TYR A 37 -5.42 2.59 7.51
CA TYR A 37 -6.65 2.14 8.16
C TYR A 37 -6.88 0.64 8.06
N LEU A 38 -6.39 -0.03 7.01
CA LEU A 38 -6.34 -1.49 6.96
C LEU A 38 -5.45 -2.06 8.06
N ALA A 39 -4.29 -1.46 8.32
CA ALA A 39 -3.44 -1.88 9.42
C ALA A 39 -4.10 -1.65 10.79
N ASP A 40 -4.83 -0.54 10.98
CA ASP A 40 -5.61 -0.32 12.20
C ASP A 40 -6.74 -1.34 12.37
N ALA A 41 -7.44 -1.68 11.28
CA ALA A 41 -8.48 -2.69 11.26
C ALA A 41 -7.93 -4.09 11.58
N ALA A 42 -6.78 -4.45 11.00
CA ALA A 42 -6.09 -5.71 11.27
C ALA A 42 -5.70 -5.90 12.74
N ILE A 43 -5.41 -4.80 13.45
CA ILE A 43 -5.06 -4.86 14.89
C ILE A 43 -6.30 -4.92 15.77
N ARG A 44 -7.39 -4.23 15.40
CA ARG A 44 -8.55 -4.02 16.28
C ARG A 44 -9.70 -4.98 16.04
N LEU A 45 -9.83 -5.53 14.83
CA LEU A 45 -10.91 -6.45 14.51
C LEU A 45 -10.53 -7.90 14.85
N PRO A 46 -11.48 -8.73 15.27
CA PRO A 46 -11.26 -10.16 15.38
C PRO A 46 -11.54 -10.89 14.05
N GLY A 47 -11.00 -12.10 13.93
CA GLY A 47 -11.38 -13.07 12.90
C GLY A 47 -10.80 -12.80 11.51
N GLU A 48 -11.42 -13.40 10.50
CA GLU A 48 -10.92 -13.44 9.12
C GLU A 48 -10.67 -12.06 8.52
N ALA A 49 -11.54 -11.08 8.80
CA ALA A 49 -11.41 -9.72 8.28
C ALA A 49 -10.09 -9.05 8.71
N ALA A 50 -9.59 -9.36 9.91
CA ALA A 50 -8.30 -8.86 10.38
C ALA A 50 -7.14 -9.47 9.59
N GLY A 51 -7.22 -10.77 9.30
CA GLY A 51 -6.27 -11.48 8.44
C GLY A 51 -6.26 -10.93 7.01
N THR A 52 -7.43 -10.72 6.40
CA THR A 52 -7.56 -10.11 5.07
C THR A 52 -6.92 -8.72 5.03
N ALA A 53 -7.25 -7.85 5.99
CA ALA A 53 -6.67 -6.51 6.06
C ALA A 53 -5.15 -6.55 6.25
N ALA A 54 -4.63 -7.45 7.09
CA ALA A 54 -3.19 -7.62 7.29
C ALA A 54 -2.48 -8.10 6.02
N ASN A 55 -3.07 -9.07 5.32
CA ASN A 55 -2.52 -9.62 4.08
C ASN A 55 -2.47 -8.56 2.98
N LEU A 56 -3.52 -7.77 2.80
CA LEU A 56 -3.54 -6.67 1.84
C LEU A 56 -2.39 -5.66 2.09
N VAL A 57 -2.15 -5.29 3.34
CA VAL A 57 -1.06 -4.38 3.72
C VAL A 57 0.31 -5.02 3.43
N ARG A 58 0.54 -6.27 3.84
CA ARG A 58 1.82 -6.95 3.66
C ARG A 58 2.15 -7.21 2.20
N THR A 59 1.22 -7.80 1.45
CA THR A 59 1.40 -8.06 0.01
C THR A 59 1.67 -6.76 -0.76
N SER A 60 0.95 -5.69 -0.43
CA SER A 60 1.20 -4.39 -1.06
C SER A 60 2.55 -3.81 -0.68
N ALA A 61 2.97 -3.92 0.59
CA ALA A 61 4.27 -3.44 1.06
C ALA A 61 5.43 -4.17 0.39
N GLU A 62 5.32 -5.49 0.26
CA GLU A 62 6.28 -6.32 -0.48
C GLU A 62 6.34 -5.88 -1.95
N ALA A 63 5.20 -5.76 -2.62
CA ALA A 63 5.14 -5.32 -4.02
C ALA A 63 5.75 -3.92 -4.19
N CYS A 64 5.38 -2.97 -3.35
CA CYS A 64 5.90 -1.60 -3.34
C CYS A 64 7.43 -1.58 -3.19
N TRP A 65 7.99 -2.39 -2.29
CA TRP A 65 9.43 -2.47 -2.07
C TRP A 65 10.17 -3.12 -3.25
N HIS A 66 9.68 -4.25 -3.76
CA HIS A 66 10.32 -4.97 -4.86
C HIS A 66 10.26 -4.21 -6.18
N ASN A 67 9.18 -3.45 -6.40
CA ASN A 67 8.95 -2.71 -7.63
C ASN A 67 9.46 -1.25 -7.59
N ALA A 68 9.99 -0.79 -6.44
CA ALA A 68 10.62 0.52 -6.35
C ALA A 68 11.90 0.60 -7.19
N ALA A 69 12.12 1.74 -7.85
CA ALA A 69 13.41 2.03 -8.46
C ALA A 69 14.42 2.44 -7.38
N ARG A 70 15.72 2.32 -7.70
CA ARG A 70 16.81 2.85 -6.85
C ARG A 70 17.40 4.09 -7.50
N VAL A 71 17.21 5.24 -6.86
CA VAL A 71 17.77 6.53 -7.31
C VAL A 71 18.67 7.06 -6.20
N HIS A 72 19.95 7.25 -6.52
CA HIS A 72 21.00 7.61 -5.53
C HIS A 72 21.00 6.69 -4.29
N GLY A 73 20.79 5.38 -4.48
CA GLY A 73 20.74 4.38 -3.42
C GLY A 73 19.45 4.35 -2.59
N ARG A 74 18.53 5.28 -2.81
CA ARG A 74 17.24 5.39 -2.09
C ARG A 74 16.09 4.85 -2.94
N PRO A 75 15.02 4.31 -2.32
CA PRO A 75 13.84 3.89 -3.06
C PRO A 75 13.12 5.10 -3.65
N LEU A 76 12.67 4.94 -4.89
CA LEU A 76 11.68 5.81 -5.53
C LEU A 76 10.45 4.95 -5.82
N PHE A 77 9.32 5.30 -5.22
CA PHE A 77 8.08 4.54 -5.38
C PHE A 77 7.30 5.00 -6.60
N GLY A 78 6.65 4.05 -7.30
CA GLY A 78 5.75 4.32 -8.40
C GLY A 78 4.32 4.57 -7.95
N PRO A 79 3.47 5.16 -8.81
CA PRO A 79 2.04 5.31 -8.54
C PRO A 79 1.28 3.97 -8.54
N ASP A 80 1.84 2.93 -9.16
CA ASP A 80 1.30 1.56 -9.17
C ASP A 80 2.36 0.60 -8.59
N TRP A 81 2.05 -0.03 -7.45
CA TRP A 81 2.98 -0.93 -6.76
C TRP A 81 2.99 -2.34 -7.35
N SER A 82 2.06 -2.69 -8.24
CA SER A 82 2.02 -3.99 -8.91
C SER A 82 3.03 -4.12 -10.06
N GLN A 83 3.62 -3.00 -10.50
CA GLN A 83 4.52 -2.94 -11.64
C GLN A 83 5.88 -2.34 -11.27
N PRO A 84 7.00 -2.90 -11.76
CA PRO A 84 8.33 -2.29 -11.59
C PRO A 84 8.37 -0.85 -12.13
N LEU A 85 8.90 0.09 -11.34
CA LEU A 85 9.12 1.47 -11.77
C LEU A 85 10.30 1.53 -12.76
N ARG A 86 10.02 1.90 -14.02
CA ARG A 86 10.99 1.86 -15.13
C ARG A 86 11.29 3.25 -15.68
N ILE A 87 12.45 3.39 -16.33
CA ILE A 87 12.88 4.61 -17.04
C ILE A 87 12.28 4.60 -18.47
N PRO A 88 11.80 5.74 -19.00
CA PRO A 88 11.66 7.04 -18.31
C PRO A 88 10.61 6.96 -17.19
N PHE A 89 10.92 7.54 -16.03
CA PHE A 89 9.99 7.51 -14.90
C PHE A 89 8.74 8.33 -15.21
N PRO A 90 7.53 7.85 -14.86
CA PRO A 90 6.32 8.64 -14.97
C PRO A 90 6.43 9.89 -14.10
N GLU A 91 5.84 11.00 -14.56
CA GLU A 91 5.88 12.28 -13.82
C GLU A 91 5.32 12.14 -12.40
N ALA A 92 4.24 11.37 -12.25
CA ALA A 92 3.62 11.05 -10.96
C ALA A 92 4.58 10.45 -9.92
N ALA A 93 5.64 9.75 -10.33
CA ALA A 93 6.63 9.23 -9.38
C ALA A 93 7.41 10.36 -8.67
N ARG A 94 7.41 11.58 -9.20
CA ARG A 94 8.01 12.75 -8.57
C ARG A 94 7.07 13.47 -7.59
N ASP A 95 5.79 13.09 -7.57
CA ASP A 95 4.81 13.69 -6.68
C ASP A 95 5.05 13.26 -5.23
N LEU A 96 5.04 14.24 -4.32
CA LEU A 96 5.21 13.97 -2.90
C LEU A 96 4.10 13.04 -2.36
N THR A 97 2.89 13.14 -2.90
CA THR A 97 1.76 12.28 -2.54
C THR A 97 2.04 10.80 -2.82
N VAL A 98 2.60 10.47 -3.97
CA VAL A 98 3.01 9.09 -4.33
C VAL A 98 4.11 8.59 -3.40
N GLN A 99 5.13 9.42 -3.11
CA GLN A 99 6.21 9.02 -2.21
C GLN A 99 5.74 8.83 -0.76
N LEU A 100 4.88 9.73 -0.26
CA LEU A 100 4.28 9.60 1.08
C LEU A 100 3.45 8.33 1.19
N SER A 101 2.71 7.99 0.13
CA SER A 101 1.88 6.79 0.08
C SER A 101 2.69 5.50 0.25
N GLY A 102 3.82 5.39 -0.46
CA GLY A 102 4.75 4.26 -0.30
C GLY A 102 5.31 4.16 1.13
N TRP A 103 5.73 5.26 1.73
CA TRP A 103 6.21 5.26 3.12
C TRP A 103 5.11 4.94 4.14
N MET A 104 3.90 5.46 3.95
CA MET A 104 2.74 5.15 4.80
C MET A 104 2.42 3.66 4.79
N LEU A 105 2.51 3.02 3.62
CA LEU A 105 2.34 1.58 3.47
C LEU A 105 3.42 0.78 4.20
N LEU A 106 4.70 1.12 4.00
CA LEU A 106 5.81 0.42 4.66
C LEU A 106 5.73 0.55 6.19
N GLU A 107 5.38 1.73 6.71
CA GLU A 107 5.17 1.93 8.15
C GLU A 107 3.92 1.19 8.67
N ALA A 108 2.86 1.08 7.85
CA ALA A 108 1.69 0.29 8.19
C ALA A 108 2.05 -1.20 8.33
N ALA A 109 2.85 -1.75 7.41
CA ALA A 109 3.35 -3.12 7.51
C ALA A 109 4.25 -3.32 8.74
N ALA A 110 5.21 -2.42 8.97
CA ALA A 110 6.08 -2.47 10.14
C ALA A 110 5.30 -2.38 11.47
N ARG A 111 4.19 -1.62 11.49
CA ARG A 111 3.28 -1.56 12.65
C ARG A 111 2.59 -2.90 12.90
N LEU A 112 2.15 -3.61 11.85
CA LEU A 112 1.58 -4.95 12.00
C LEU A 112 2.59 -5.95 12.55
N ASP A 113 3.84 -5.90 12.09
CA ASP A 113 4.89 -6.79 12.56
C ASP A 113 5.28 -6.52 14.02
N ARG A 114 5.19 -5.26 14.47
CA ARG A 114 5.34 -4.93 15.90
C ARG A 114 4.18 -5.42 16.75
N ALA A 115 2.95 -5.38 16.24
CA ALA A 115 1.76 -5.81 16.96
C ALA A 115 1.63 -7.35 17.05
N ALA A 116 2.33 -8.08 16.17
CA ALA A 116 2.37 -9.55 16.18
C ALA A 116 3.46 -10.13 17.12
N ARG A 117 4.30 -9.28 17.72
CA ARG A 117 5.29 -9.66 18.74
C ARG A 117 4.67 -9.60 20.12
#